data_AF-A0A9D1L3B6-F1
#
_entry.id   AF-A0A9D1L3B6-F1
#
_cell.length_a   1.000
_cell.length_b   1.000
_cell.length_c   1.000
_cell.angle_alpha   90.00
_cell.angle_beta   90.00
_cell.angle_gamma   90.00
#
_symmetry.space_group_name_H-M   'P 1'
#
loop_
_entity.id
_entity.type
_entity.pdbx_description
1 polymer ?
#
loop_
_entity_poly.entity_id
_entity_poly.type
_entity_poly.pdbx_seq_one_letter_code
_entity_poly.pdbx_strand_id
1 'polypeptide(L)'
;MKNQEKKKKNIKQGIILSLLIFIIIIFAVIYFRSPSFQLWKKGYQSSEISLIEKNLTDEQISDLIKSKQKTSIKDLEKQKEFQVQKLSSYITFDQSYPNQKANKIVKTVNLNLHKQKEFDIKKLDRYFHFYEVYPSLDIKHIVALVNQDIDQLEINDPDFLPSVISEKYYIENRLPRYISYHDTFPSLGVSTVVRHVNANSDYDYYTNTTPSDINDQLLILANKYTYLDANYKPDDLVTVEGEFMVRKEVRDAYQKMSQQATQEGLSFHMNSAYRSYQSQQQVYQEYKQESGQAYADKYASRPGYSEHQTGLAIDITTRRVRFNSFDETEEYKWLQAHAHEYGFILRFPKGLEKITGYNYEPWHYRYVGVEAATKIKQENITFEEYYAFYVNQ
;
A
#
# COMPACT_ATOMS: atom_id res chain seq x y z
N MET A 1 -79.05 -55.71 28.78
CA MET A 1 -77.59 -55.46 28.92
C MET A 1 -76.81 -55.57 27.60
N LYS A 2 -76.92 -56.66 26.80
CA LYS A 2 -76.14 -56.86 25.54
C LYS A 2 -76.23 -55.73 24.48
N ASN A 3 -77.39 -55.08 24.32
CA ASN A 3 -77.56 -54.00 23.32
C ASN A 3 -76.89 -52.67 23.72
N GLN A 4 -76.80 -52.37 25.03
CA GLN A 4 -76.11 -51.19 25.53
C GLN A 4 -74.59 -51.34 25.43
N GLU A 5 -74.06 -52.55 25.63
CA GLU A 5 -72.64 -52.86 25.44
C GLU A 5 -72.21 -52.77 23.97
N LYS A 6 -73.04 -53.28 23.03
CA LYS A 6 -72.78 -53.20 21.59
C LYS A 6 -72.80 -51.74 21.08
N LYS A 7 -73.74 -50.92 21.59
CA LYS A 7 -73.81 -49.48 21.28
C LYS A 7 -72.61 -48.71 21.87
N LYS A 8 -72.21 -49.00 23.12
CA LYS A 8 -70.98 -48.44 23.72
C LYS A 8 -69.71 -48.86 22.96
N LYS A 9 -69.63 -50.10 22.46
CA LYS A 9 -68.51 -50.61 21.64
C LYS A 9 -68.43 -49.91 20.29
N ASN A 10 -69.56 -49.71 19.60
CA ASN A 10 -69.61 -48.99 18.32
C ASN A 10 -69.28 -47.49 18.47
N ILE A 11 -69.73 -46.85 19.56
CA ILE A 11 -69.36 -45.46 19.90
C ILE A 11 -67.86 -45.36 20.20
N LYS A 12 -67.29 -46.28 20.99
CA LYS A 12 -65.84 -46.35 21.24
C LYS A 12 -65.04 -46.57 19.94
N GLN A 13 -65.52 -47.44 19.05
CA GLN A 13 -64.87 -47.68 17.74
C GLN A 13 -64.94 -46.45 16.82
N GLY A 14 -66.06 -45.72 16.79
CA GLY A 14 -66.19 -44.46 16.04
C GLY A 14 -65.29 -43.35 16.58
N ILE A 15 -65.15 -43.25 17.91
CA ILE A 15 -64.24 -42.30 18.57
C ILE A 15 -62.77 -42.64 18.26
N ILE A 16 -62.39 -43.93 18.32
CA ILE A 16 -61.04 -44.39 17.96
C ILE A 16 -60.72 -44.09 16.50
N LEU A 17 -61.66 -44.33 15.58
CA LEU A 17 -61.48 -44.04 14.16
C LEU A 17 -61.34 -42.53 13.90
N SER A 18 -62.15 -41.70 14.58
CA SER A 18 -62.04 -40.24 14.49
C SER A 18 -60.71 -39.72 15.05
N LEU A 19 -60.21 -40.30 16.14
CA LEU A 19 -58.90 -39.99 16.71
C LEU A 19 -57.76 -40.39 15.74
N LEU A 20 -57.85 -41.56 15.11
CA LEU A 20 -56.90 -41.99 14.09
C LEU A 20 -56.87 -41.05 12.89
N ILE A 21 -58.04 -40.65 12.38
CA ILE A 21 -58.14 -39.68 11.28
C ILE A 21 -57.55 -38.34 11.70
N PHE A 22 -57.84 -37.86 12.90
CA PHE A 22 -57.29 -36.62 13.43
C PHE A 22 -55.77 -36.66 13.57
N ILE A 23 -55.22 -37.78 14.06
CA ILE A 23 -53.78 -38.03 14.14
C ILE A 23 -53.15 -38.03 12.74
N ILE A 24 -53.77 -38.69 11.76
CA ILE A 24 -53.31 -38.69 10.37
C ILE A 24 -53.30 -37.28 9.79
N ILE A 25 -54.34 -36.48 10.04
CA ILE A 25 -54.41 -35.08 9.59
C ILE A 25 -53.29 -34.24 10.23
N ILE A 26 -53.02 -34.42 11.53
CA ILE A 26 -51.91 -33.74 12.21
C ILE A 26 -50.57 -34.12 11.57
N PHE A 27 -50.29 -35.41 11.38
CA PHE A 27 -49.06 -35.88 10.74
C PHE A 27 -48.94 -35.36 9.31
N ALA A 28 -50.04 -35.31 8.54
CA ALA A 28 -50.05 -34.74 7.20
C ALA A 28 -49.73 -33.24 7.23
N VAL A 29 -50.32 -32.47 8.14
CA VAL A 29 -50.05 -31.03 8.30
C VAL A 29 -48.60 -30.77 8.69
N ILE A 30 -48.04 -31.57 9.60
CA ILE A 30 -46.62 -31.49 10.00
C ILE A 30 -45.73 -31.84 8.80
N TYR A 31 -46.03 -32.92 8.10
CA TYR A 31 -45.27 -33.35 6.92
C TYR A 31 -45.28 -32.30 5.81
N PHE A 32 -46.45 -31.74 5.47
CA PHE A 32 -46.58 -30.71 4.44
C PHE A 32 -45.93 -29.37 4.81
N ARG A 33 -45.67 -29.14 6.11
CA ARG A 33 -44.91 -27.99 6.60
C ARG A 33 -43.42 -28.28 6.81
N SER A 34 -42.98 -29.52 6.63
CA SER A 34 -41.57 -29.88 6.84
C SER A 34 -40.66 -29.21 5.81
N PRO A 35 -39.41 -28.86 6.18
CA PRO A 35 -38.43 -28.34 5.23
C PRO A 35 -38.20 -29.29 4.04
N SER A 36 -38.14 -30.60 4.29
CA SER A 36 -37.95 -31.62 3.26
C SER A 36 -39.03 -31.58 2.19
N PHE A 37 -40.32 -31.48 2.60
CA PHE A 37 -41.43 -31.41 1.66
C PHE A 37 -41.41 -30.10 0.85
N GLN A 38 -41.06 -28.97 1.50
CA GLN A 38 -40.97 -27.67 0.83
C GLN A 38 -39.82 -27.62 -0.19
N LEU A 39 -38.67 -28.21 0.14
CA LEU A 39 -37.53 -28.37 -0.79
C LEU A 39 -37.88 -29.33 -1.94
N TRP A 40 -38.56 -30.45 -1.67
CA TRP A 40 -39.05 -31.36 -2.70
C TRP A 40 -40.02 -30.65 -3.67
N LYS A 41 -40.94 -29.83 -3.14
CA LYS A 41 -41.87 -29.02 -3.96
C LYS A 41 -41.14 -28.01 -4.84
N LYS A 42 -39.98 -27.52 -4.40
CA LYS A 42 -39.06 -26.70 -5.23
C LYS A 42 -38.27 -27.51 -6.27
N GLY A 43 -38.41 -28.83 -6.27
CA GLY A 43 -37.78 -29.73 -7.22
C GLY A 43 -36.41 -30.25 -6.79
N TYR A 44 -36.00 -30.11 -5.53
CA TYR A 44 -34.78 -30.76 -5.01
C TYR A 44 -34.96 -32.28 -4.94
N GLN A 45 -33.93 -33.03 -5.32
CA GLN A 45 -33.90 -34.50 -5.22
C GLN A 45 -33.65 -34.94 -3.78
N SER A 46 -34.05 -36.16 -3.41
CA SER A 46 -33.90 -36.67 -2.03
C SER A 46 -32.45 -36.63 -1.52
N SER A 47 -31.46 -36.87 -2.39
CA SER A 47 -30.05 -36.75 -2.03
C SER A 47 -29.63 -35.30 -1.76
N GLU A 48 -30.13 -34.34 -2.55
CA GLU A 48 -29.89 -32.91 -2.35
C GLU A 48 -30.54 -32.41 -1.06
N ILE A 49 -31.75 -32.88 -0.75
CA ILE A 49 -32.48 -32.56 0.49
C ILE A 49 -31.69 -33.03 1.71
N SER A 50 -31.22 -34.29 1.70
CA SER A 50 -30.39 -34.84 2.78
C SER A 50 -29.10 -34.01 2.98
N LEU A 51 -28.48 -33.58 1.88
CA LEU A 51 -27.29 -32.73 1.93
C LEU A 51 -27.61 -31.35 2.52
N ILE A 52 -28.72 -30.74 2.13
CA ILE A 52 -29.18 -29.45 2.66
C ILE A 52 -29.44 -29.56 4.17
N GLU A 53 -30.28 -30.50 4.58
CA GLU A 53 -30.71 -30.65 5.99
C GLU A 53 -29.55 -30.98 6.92
N LYS A 54 -28.52 -31.66 6.43
CA LYS A 54 -27.33 -31.99 7.21
C LYS A 54 -26.36 -30.82 7.38
N ASN A 55 -26.33 -29.86 6.45
CA ASN A 55 -25.27 -28.85 6.37
C ASN A 55 -25.75 -27.40 6.48
N LEU A 56 -27.06 -27.15 6.42
CA LEU A 56 -27.66 -25.83 6.55
C LEU A 56 -28.47 -25.74 7.84
N THR A 57 -28.51 -24.55 8.42
CA THR A 57 -29.39 -24.20 9.54
C THR A 57 -30.85 -24.04 9.07
N ASP A 58 -31.80 -24.15 9.99
CA ASP A 58 -33.22 -23.94 9.69
C ASP A 58 -33.50 -22.57 9.04
N GLU A 59 -32.77 -21.54 9.44
CA GLU A 59 -32.85 -20.20 8.84
C GLU A 59 -32.41 -20.21 7.37
N GLN A 60 -31.23 -20.78 7.09
CA GLN A 60 -30.70 -20.92 5.73
C GLN A 60 -31.60 -21.76 4.84
N ILE A 61 -32.20 -22.82 5.39
CA ILE A 61 -33.16 -23.67 4.66
C ILE A 61 -34.44 -22.88 4.37
N SER A 62 -34.96 -22.13 5.34
CA SER A 62 -36.10 -21.22 5.13
C SER A 62 -35.82 -20.21 4.02
N ASP A 63 -34.64 -19.61 4.00
CA ASP A 63 -34.26 -18.64 2.97
C ASP A 63 -34.11 -19.28 1.59
N LEU A 64 -33.52 -20.48 1.52
CA LEU A 64 -33.48 -21.30 0.32
C LEU A 64 -34.88 -21.66 -0.19
N ILE A 65 -35.84 -21.91 0.70
CA ILE A 65 -37.23 -22.16 0.33
C ILE A 65 -37.93 -20.86 -0.11
N LYS A 66 -37.55 -19.69 0.39
CA LYS A 66 -38.13 -18.40 -0.05
C LYS A 66 -37.50 -17.85 -1.33
N SER A 67 -36.28 -18.29 -1.68
CA SER A 67 -35.56 -17.79 -2.85
C SER A 67 -36.37 -17.92 -4.14
N LYS A 68 -36.19 -16.99 -5.09
CA LYS A 68 -36.89 -17.07 -6.38
C LYS A 68 -36.29 -18.13 -7.32
N GLN A 69 -35.06 -18.55 -7.06
CA GLN A 69 -34.29 -19.44 -7.92
C GLN A 69 -33.87 -20.71 -7.18
N LYS A 70 -33.90 -21.85 -7.89
CA LYS A 70 -33.35 -23.12 -7.43
C LYS A 70 -31.87 -23.22 -7.82
N THR A 71 -30.99 -23.38 -6.82
CA THR A 71 -29.58 -23.74 -7.05
C THR A 71 -29.45 -25.22 -7.40
N SER A 72 -28.69 -25.56 -8.44
CA SER A 72 -28.40 -26.94 -8.82
C SER A 72 -27.30 -27.52 -7.92
N ILE A 73 -27.68 -28.06 -6.77
CA ILE A 73 -26.74 -28.64 -5.78
C ILE A 73 -25.99 -29.82 -6.40
N LYS A 74 -26.69 -30.65 -7.17
CA LYS A 74 -26.07 -31.76 -7.90
C LYS A 74 -24.92 -31.33 -8.81
N ASP A 75 -25.03 -30.17 -9.47
CA ASP A 75 -23.95 -29.71 -10.35
C ASP A 75 -22.79 -29.10 -9.57
N LEU A 76 -23.04 -28.49 -8.40
CA LEU A 76 -22.00 -28.06 -7.47
C LEU A 76 -21.24 -29.27 -6.88
N GLU A 77 -21.96 -30.30 -6.44
CA GLU A 77 -21.39 -31.50 -5.81
C GLU A 77 -20.47 -32.29 -6.75
N LYS A 78 -20.73 -32.26 -8.07
CA LYS A 78 -19.86 -32.88 -9.08
C LYS A 78 -18.51 -32.18 -9.25
N GLN A 79 -18.33 -30.96 -8.76
CA GLN A 79 -17.08 -30.23 -8.95
C GLN A 79 -15.98 -30.81 -8.04
N LYS A 80 -14.78 -31.03 -8.60
CA LYS A 80 -13.64 -31.63 -7.89
C LYS A 80 -13.27 -30.89 -6.59
N GLU A 81 -13.42 -29.56 -6.59
CA GLU A 81 -13.07 -28.71 -5.46
C GLU A 81 -14.25 -28.45 -4.52
N PHE A 82 -15.39 -29.12 -4.71
CA PHE A 82 -16.55 -28.92 -3.85
C PHE A 82 -16.23 -29.25 -2.39
N GLN A 83 -16.65 -28.35 -1.50
CA GLN A 83 -16.46 -28.47 -0.05
C GLN A 83 -17.82 -28.37 0.62
N VAL A 84 -18.35 -29.48 1.12
CA VAL A 84 -19.70 -29.55 1.68
C VAL A 84 -19.95 -28.55 2.82
N GLN A 85 -18.92 -28.27 3.62
CA GLN A 85 -18.94 -27.26 4.68
C GLN A 85 -19.15 -25.83 4.18
N LYS A 86 -18.94 -25.56 2.88
CA LYS A 86 -19.19 -24.27 2.22
C LYS A 86 -20.51 -24.27 1.43
N LEU A 87 -21.36 -25.30 1.57
CA LEU A 87 -22.61 -25.42 0.80
C LEU A 87 -23.51 -24.18 0.91
N SER A 88 -23.69 -23.64 2.12
CA SER A 88 -24.46 -22.40 2.29
C SER A 88 -23.85 -21.24 1.51
N SER A 89 -22.53 -21.12 1.47
CA SER A 89 -21.85 -20.04 0.74
C SER A 89 -21.98 -20.20 -0.77
N TYR A 90 -21.93 -21.43 -1.31
CA TYR A 90 -22.19 -21.69 -2.73
C TYR A 90 -23.61 -21.29 -3.13
N ILE A 91 -24.59 -21.69 -2.32
CA ILE A 91 -26.00 -21.35 -2.54
C ILE A 91 -26.22 -19.84 -2.47
N THR A 92 -25.65 -19.18 -1.46
CA THR A 92 -25.77 -17.72 -1.29
C THR A 92 -25.16 -16.97 -2.47
N PHE A 93 -24.00 -17.41 -2.95
CA PHE A 93 -23.35 -16.81 -4.11
C PHE A 93 -24.16 -17.01 -5.39
N ASP A 94 -24.65 -18.23 -5.66
CA ASP A 94 -25.49 -18.53 -6.84
C ASP A 94 -26.78 -17.70 -6.86
N GLN A 95 -27.41 -17.50 -5.70
CA GLN A 95 -28.60 -16.66 -5.57
C GLN A 95 -28.31 -15.18 -5.81
N SER A 96 -27.13 -14.71 -5.39
CA SER A 96 -26.70 -13.31 -5.55
C SER A 96 -26.27 -13.02 -6.99
N TYR A 97 -25.67 -14.01 -7.65
CA TYR A 97 -25.14 -13.94 -9.01
C TYR A 97 -25.69 -15.09 -9.84
N PRO A 98 -26.94 -14.98 -10.33
CA PRO A 98 -27.60 -16.07 -11.04
C PRO A 98 -26.90 -16.43 -12.35
N ASN A 99 -27.10 -17.67 -12.81
CA ASN A 99 -26.64 -18.22 -14.10
C ASN A 99 -25.11 -18.41 -14.22
N GLN A 100 -24.38 -18.43 -13.09
CA GLN A 100 -22.97 -18.80 -13.11
C GLN A 100 -22.81 -20.32 -13.26
N LYS A 101 -21.74 -20.74 -13.95
CA LYS A 101 -21.41 -22.17 -14.06
C LYS A 101 -20.98 -22.71 -12.69
N ALA A 102 -21.35 -23.96 -12.38
CA ALA A 102 -21.07 -24.59 -11.09
C ALA A 102 -19.58 -24.56 -10.69
N ASN A 103 -18.68 -24.80 -11.65
CA ASN A 103 -17.23 -24.71 -11.41
C ASN A 103 -16.79 -23.29 -10.98
N LYS A 104 -17.35 -22.25 -11.60
CA LYS A 104 -17.07 -20.85 -11.23
C LYS A 104 -17.59 -20.52 -9.83
N ILE A 105 -18.79 -20.97 -9.49
CA ILE A 105 -19.37 -20.77 -8.14
C ILE A 105 -18.45 -21.40 -7.08
N VAL A 106 -18.10 -22.67 -7.27
CA VAL A 106 -17.23 -23.41 -6.33
C VAL A 106 -15.88 -22.72 -6.18
N LYS A 107 -15.21 -22.37 -7.29
CA LYS A 107 -13.91 -21.68 -7.26
C LYS A 107 -14.01 -20.30 -6.59
N THR A 108 -15.01 -19.49 -6.92
CA THR A 108 -15.20 -18.14 -6.33
C THR A 108 -15.36 -18.20 -4.81
N VAL A 109 -16.16 -19.15 -4.33
CA VAL A 109 -16.42 -19.32 -2.91
C VAL A 109 -15.22 -19.92 -2.20
N ASN A 110 -14.53 -20.86 -2.84
CA ASN A 110 -13.35 -21.46 -2.26
C ASN A 110 -12.21 -20.48 -2.05
N LEU A 111 -12.00 -19.59 -3.02
CA LEU A 111 -10.99 -18.52 -2.95
C LEU A 111 -11.41 -17.35 -2.07
N ASN A 112 -12.64 -17.33 -1.51
CA ASN A 112 -13.20 -16.16 -0.81
C ASN A 112 -13.22 -14.87 -1.67
N LEU A 113 -13.27 -14.98 -3.01
CA LEU A 113 -13.30 -13.84 -3.92
C LEU A 113 -14.51 -12.93 -3.67
N HIS A 114 -15.70 -13.54 -3.55
CA HIS A 114 -16.96 -12.86 -3.27
C HIS A 114 -17.02 -12.09 -1.94
N LYS A 115 -16.03 -12.26 -1.05
CA LYS A 115 -15.93 -11.53 0.22
C LYS A 115 -15.02 -10.31 0.15
N GLN A 116 -14.29 -10.13 -0.96
CA GLN A 116 -13.39 -8.99 -1.12
C GLN A 116 -14.21 -7.71 -1.35
N LYS A 117 -13.80 -6.62 -0.70
CA LYS A 117 -14.52 -5.33 -0.70
C LYS A 117 -14.79 -4.80 -2.11
N GLU A 118 -13.87 -5.03 -3.03
CA GLU A 118 -13.92 -4.52 -4.40
C GLU A 118 -14.23 -5.61 -5.43
N PHE A 119 -14.77 -6.75 -5.01
CA PHE A 119 -15.12 -7.82 -5.94
C PHE A 119 -16.13 -7.36 -7.00
N ASP A 120 -15.75 -7.47 -8.28
CA ASP A 120 -16.64 -7.24 -9.42
C ASP A 120 -16.89 -8.55 -10.17
N ILE A 121 -18.13 -9.02 -10.14
CA ILE A 121 -18.56 -10.25 -10.85
C ILE A 121 -18.26 -10.20 -12.36
N LYS A 122 -18.23 -9.01 -12.97
CA LYS A 122 -17.91 -8.86 -14.40
C LYS A 122 -16.45 -9.18 -14.71
N LYS A 123 -15.57 -9.10 -13.71
CA LYS A 123 -14.14 -9.42 -13.81
C LYS A 123 -13.81 -10.84 -13.34
N LEU A 124 -14.80 -11.70 -13.06
CA LEU A 124 -14.58 -13.02 -12.45
C LEU A 124 -13.58 -13.90 -13.20
N ASP A 125 -13.68 -13.97 -14.53
CA ASP A 125 -12.76 -14.78 -15.33
C ASP A 125 -11.33 -14.23 -15.30
N ARG A 126 -11.17 -12.91 -15.16
CA ARG A 126 -9.86 -12.26 -15.00
C ARG A 126 -9.25 -12.56 -13.63
N TYR A 127 -10.04 -12.56 -12.55
CA TYR A 127 -9.56 -12.98 -11.24
C TYR A 127 -9.06 -14.44 -11.24
N PHE A 128 -9.79 -15.35 -11.89
CA PHE A 128 -9.35 -16.74 -12.04
C PHE A 128 -8.09 -16.86 -12.89
N HIS A 129 -8.10 -16.13 -14.01
CA HIS A 129 -6.96 -15.73 -14.82
C HIS A 129 -5.68 -15.61 -14.00
N PHE A 130 -5.70 -14.50 -13.26
CA PHE A 130 -4.58 -13.97 -12.55
C PHE A 130 -4.17 -14.83 -11.34
N TYR A 131 -5.14 -15.46 -10.66
CA TYR A 131 -4.86 -16.42 -9.59
C TYR A 131 -4.10 -17.65 -10.08
N GLU A 132 -4.39 -18.13 -11.30
CA GLU A 132 -3.66 -19.27 -11.88
C GLU A 132 -2.22 -18.91 -12.24
N VAL A 133 -1.98 -17.66 -12.67
CA VAL A 133 -0.64 -17.15 -12.97
C VAL A 133 0.16 -16.86 -11.70
N TYR A 134 -0.50 -16.28 -10.68
CA TYR A 134 0.13 -15.84 -9.43
C TYR A 134 -0.51 -16.49 -8.20
N PRO A 135 -0.39 -17.83 -8.03
CA PRO A 135 -1.06 -18.55 -6.94
C PRO A 135 -0.51 -18.21 -5.54
N SER A 136 0.65 -17.57 -5.46
CA SER A 136 1.26 -17.11 -4.20
C SER A 136 0.68 -15.79 -3.69
N LEU A 137 -0.02 -15.01 -4.53
CA LEU A 137 -0.61 -13.75 -4.13
C LEU A 137 -1.89 -13.97 -3.29
N ASP A 138 -2.02 -13.17 -2.24
CA ASP A 138 -3.28 -13.09 -1.50
C ASP A 138 -4.42 -12.65 -2.43
N ILE A 139 -5.59 -13.27 -2.27
CA ILE A 139 -6.76 -12.98 -3.10
C ILE A 139 -7.19 -11.51 -3.06
N LYS A 140 -6.95 -10.82 -1.94
CA LYS A 140 -7.19 -9.37 -1.82
C LYS A 140 -6.34 -8.61 -2.84
N HIS A 141 -5.06 -8.95 -2.98
CA HIS A 141 -4.18 -8.31 -3.95
C HIS A 141 -4.63 -8.65 -5.37
N ILE A 142 -4.97 -9.91 -5.66
CA ILE A 142 -5.48 -10.29 -7.00
C ILE A 142 -6.69 -9.45 -7.39
N VAL A 143 -7.65 -9.25 -6.48
CA VAL A 143 -8.82 -8.41 -6.75
C VAL A 143 -8.42 -6.96 -7.02
N ALA A 144 -7.56 -6.38 -6.20
CA ALA A 144 -7.10 -5.00 -6.37
C ALA A 144 -6.36 -4.79 -7.71
N LEU A 145 -5.47 -5.71 -8.06
CA LEU A 145 -4.67 -5.68 -9.29
C LEU A 145 -5.54 -5.77 -10.54
N VAL A 146 -6.44 -6.75 -10.58
CA VAL A 146 -7.36 -6.91 -11.71
C VAL A 146 -8.35 -5.75 -11.83
N ASN A 147 -8.70 -5.14 -10.69
CA ASN A 147 -9.56 -3.95 -10.68
C ASN A 147 -8.87 -2.72 -11.28
N GLN A 148 -7.56 -2.60 -11.06
CA GLN A 148 -6.69 -1.58 -11.65
C GLN A 148 -6.20 -1.95 -13.07
N ASP A 149 -6.73 -3.02 -13.65
CA ASP A 149 -6.39 -3.54 -14.97
C ASP A 149 -4.89 -3.88 -15.14
N ILE A 150 -4.20 -4.20 -14.02
CA ILE A 150 -2.79 -4.62 -14.02
C ILE A 150 -2.59 -5.95 -14.74
N ASP A 151 -3.57 -6.85 -14.70
CA ASP A 151 -3.57 -8.12 -15.45
C ASP A 151 -3.59 -7.94 -16.97
N GLN A 152 -3.78 -6.70 -17.45
CA GLN A 152 -3.69 -6.36 -18.87
C GLN A 152 -2.32 -5.79 -19.25
N LEU A 153 -1.45 -5.51 -18.28
CA LEU A 153 -0.09 -5.09 -18.55
C LEU A 153 0.75 -6.29 -18.97
N GLU A 154 1.67 -6.07 -19.91
CA GLU A 154 2.70 -7.04 -20.23
C GLU A 154 3.71 -7.06 -19.08
N ILE A 155 3.72 -8.15 -18.30
CA ILE A 155 4.68 -8.35 -17.20
C ILE A 155 5.72 -9.36 -17.71
N ASN A 156 6.90 -8.87 -18.06
CA ASN A 156 7.94 -9.72 -18.67
C ASN A 156 8.56 -10.70 -17.67
N ASP A 157 8.52 -10.35 -16.38
CA ASP A 157 9.05 -11.15 -15.28
C ASP A 157 7.92 -11.57 -14.33
N PRO A 158 7.41 -12.81 -14.42
CA PRO A 158 6.32 -13.28 -13.56
C PRO A 158 6.73 -13.39 -12.08
N ASP A 159 8.02 -13.46 -11.74
CA ASP A 159 8.45 -13.53 -10.34
C ASP A 159 8.55 -12.14 -9.70
N PHE A 160 8.58 -11.07 -10.51
CA PHE A 160 8.66 -9.69 -10.02
C PHE A 160 7.42 -9.29 -9.22
N LEU A 161 6.21 -9.60 -9.71
CA LEU A 161 4.98 -9.10 -9.13
C LEU A 161 4.75 -9.59 -7.68
N PRO A 162 4.88 -10.89 -7.35
CA PRO A 162 4.84 -11.33 -5.95
C PRO A 162 5.94 -10.67 -5.10
N SER A 163 7.13 -10.54 -5.66
CA SER A 163 8.28 -9.98 -4.95
C SER A 163 8.08 -8.50 -4.60
N VAL A 164 7.62 -7.68 -5.53
CA VAL A 164 7.41 -6.23 -5.31
C VAL A 164 6.27 -5.96 -4.34
N ILE A 165 5.18 -6.73 -4.41
CA ILE A 165 4.04 -6.59 -3.48
C ILE A 165 4.44 -6.96 -2.05
N SER A 166 5.41 -7.86 -1.89
CA SER A 166 5.94 -8.26 -0.59
C SER A 166 7.00 -7.28 -0.03
N GLU A 167 7.46 -6.32 -0.83
CA GLU A 167 8.57 -5.46 -0.43
C GLU A 167 8.18 -4.43 0.63
N LYS A 168 9.08 -4.17 1.58
CA LYS A 168 8.82 -3.37 2.80
C LYS A 168 8.15 -2.02 2.53
N TYR A 169 8.57 -1.32 1.47
CA TYR A 169 8.10 0.03 1.13
C TYR A 169 7.21 0.05 -0.12
N TYR A 170 6.56 -1.07 -0.44
CA TYR A 170 5.61 -1.15 -1.54
C TYR A 170 4.43 -0.17 -1.34
N ILE A 171 4.13 0.62 -2.37
CA ILE A 171 2.96 1.50 -2.41
C ILE A 171 2.06 1.06 -3.56
N GLU A 172 0.83 0.68 -3.23
CA GLU A 172 -0.09 0.01 -4.15
C GLU A 172 -0.36 0.81 -5.43
N ASN A 173 -0.61 2.12 -5.31
CA ASN A 173 -0.91 2.98 -6.45
C ASN A 173 0.31 3.26 -7.38
N ARG A 174 1.51 2.81 -7.01
CA ARG A 174 2.74 2.94 -7.81
C ARG A 174 3.09 1.68 -8.58
N LEU A 175 2.31 0.61 -8.45
CA LEU A 175 2.62 -0.66 -9.10
C LEU A 175 2.84 -0.57 -10.62
N PRO A 176 2.02 0.13 -11.43
CA PRO A 176 2.31 0.30 -12.86
C PRO A 176 3.71 0.87 -13.12
N ARG A 177 4.18 1.78 -12.27
CA ARG A 177 5.52 2.37 -12.36
C ARG A 177 6.60 1.38 -11.94
N TYR A 178 6.39 0.58 -10.90
CA TYR A 178 7.33 -0.47 -10.54
C TYR A 178 7.52 -1.47 -11.68
N ILE A 179 6.43 -1.93 -12.30
CA ILE A 179 6.47 -2.85 -13.45
C ILE A 179 7.22 -2.20 -14.61
N SER A 180 6.81 -0.99 -15.02
CA SER A 180 7.44 -0.29 -16.15
C SER A 180 8.94 -0.02 -15.93
N TYR A 181 9.35 0.32 -14.70
CA TYR A 181 10.75 0.57 -14.38
C TYR A 181 11.56 -0.73 -14.35
N HIS A 182 11.00 -1.83 -13.80
CA HIS A 182 11.62 -3.15 -13.84
C HIS A 182 11.82 -3.65 -15.28
N ASP A 183 10.80 -3.53 -16.13
CA ASP A 183 10.90 -3.94 -17.54
C ASP A 183 11.98 -3.16 -18.31
N THR A 184 12.17 -1.88 -17.96
CA THR A 184 13.23 -1.05 -18.55
C THR A 184 14.62 -1.42 -18.00
N PHE A 185 14.70 -1.86 -16.75
CA PHE A 185 15.95 -2.16 -16.04
C PHE A 185 15.90 -3.51 -15.32
N PRO A 186 15.77 -4.65 -16.04
CA PRO A 186 15.47 -5.96 -15.45
C PRO A 186 16.61 -6.53 -14.58
N SER A 187 17.80 -5.92 -14.61
CA SER A 187 18.93 -6.29 -13.76
C SER A 187 18.87 -5.66 -12.37
N LEU A 188 17.99 -4.68 -12.13
CA LEU A 188 17.83 -4.07 -10.82
C LEU A 188 17.06 -5.00 -9.88
N GLY A 189 17.53 -5.11 -8.64
CA GLY A 189 16.77 -5.80 -7.60
C GLY A 189 15.47 -5.08 -7.27
N VAL A 190 14.46 -5.83 -6.82
CA VAL A 190 13.12 -5.32 -6.46
C VAL A 190 13.19 -4.14 -5.48
N SER A 191 14.04 -4.24 -4.45
CA SER A 191 14.24 -3.16 -3.48
C SER A 191 14.72 -1.87 -4.14
N THR A 192 15.66 -1.97 -5.10
CA THR A 192 16.17 -0.82 -5.85
C THR A 192 15.09 -0.21 -6.74
N VAL A 193 14.25 -1.02 -7.39
CA VAL A 193 13.09 -0.54 -8.17
C VAL A 193 12.13 0.25 -7.27
N VAL A 194 11.75 -0.32 -6.12
CA VAL A 194 10.84 0.34 -5.17
C VAL A 194 11.42 1.65 -4.67
N ARG A 195 12.70 1.67 -4.28
CA ARG A 195 13.40 2.89 -3.85
C ARG A 195 13.39 3.96 -4.94
N HIS A 196 13.71 3.59 -6.18
CA HIS A 196 13.78 4.56 -7.27
C HIS A 196 12.44 5.19 -7.60
N VAL A 197 11.42 4.35 -7.80
CA VAL A 197 10.06 4.81 -8.09
C VAL A 197 9.49 5.61 -6.92
N ASN A 198 9.79 5.19 -5.69
CA ASN A 198 9.25 5.90 -4.53
C ASN A 198 9.84 7.29 -4.33
N ALA A 199 11.11 7.46 -4.66
CA ALA A 199 11.81 8.74 -4.67
C ALA A 199 11.61 9.55 -5.96
N ASN A 200 10.74 9.09 -6.88
CA ASN A 200 10.51 9.69 -8.21
C ASN A 200 11.74 9.76 -9.12
N SER A 201 12.79 9.00 -8.80
CA SER A 201 14.03 8.97 -9.58
C SER A 201 13.97 8.12 -10.85
N ASP A 202 12.84 7.46 -11.10
CA ASP A 202 12.46 6.87 -12.37
C ASP A 202 12.10 7.91 -13.44
N TYR A 203 11.74 9.14 -13.05
CA TYR A 203 11.48 10.23 -13.99
C TYR A 203 12.74 11.00 -14.40
N ASP A 204 12.64 11.70 -15.53
CA ASP A 204 13.63 12.70 -15.91
C ASP A 204 13.55 13.92 -14.97
N TYR A 205 14.71 14.48 -14.61
CA TYR A 205 14.78 15.66 -13.76
C TYR A 205 13.95 16.82 -14.32
N TYR A 206 13.23 17.51 -13.43
CA TYR A 206 12.41 18.68 -13.74
C TYR A 206 11.21 18.44 -14.69
N THR A 207 10.75 17.19 -14.89
CA THR A 207 9.57 16.88 -15.72
C THR A 207 8.31 16.65 -14.90
N ASN A 208 8.36 15.78 -13.89
CA ASN A 208 7.24 15.47 -13.00
C ASN A 208 7.40 16.17 -11.64
N THR A 209 7.29 17.50 -11.65
CA THR A 209 7.56 18.33 -10.46
C THR A 209 6.29 18.75 -9.73
N THR A 210 6.36 18.85 -8.41
CA THR A 210 5.26 19.33 -7.56
C THR A 210 5.73 20.43 -6.60
N PRO A 211 4.84 21.31 -6.13
CA PRO A 211 5.18 22.21 -5.04
C PRO A 211 5.58 21.42 -3.78
N SER A 212 6.57 21.91 -3.04
CA SER A 212 6.92 21.42 -1.71
C SER A 212 5.82 21.76 -0.71
N ASP A 213 5.50 20.84 0.22
CA ASP A 213 4.61 21.18 1.35
C ASP A 213 5.39 21.97 2.41
N ILE A 214 5.10 23.27 2.50
CA ILE A 214 5.75 24.16 3.47
C ILE A 214 5.28 23.92 4.91
N ASN A 215 4.19 23.17 5.11
CA ASN A 215 3.68 22.81 6.43
C ASN A 215 4.43 21.63 7.07
N ASP A 216 5.33 20.98 6.32
CA ASP A 216 6.18 19.90 6.82
C ASP A 216 7.26 20.37 7.81
N GLN A 217 7.29 21.65 8.17
CA GLN A 217 8.17 22.26 9.16
C GLN A 217 9.67 22.02 8.86
N LEU A 218 10.28 21.02 9.50
CA LEU A 218 11.68 20.64 9.33
C LEU A 218 11.88 19.65 8.17
N LEU A 219 10.79 19.06 7.67
CA LEU A 219 10.79 18.01 6.65
C LEU A 219 10.42 18.53 5.25
N ILE A 220 10.45 19.84 5.02
CA ILE A 220 10.20 20.43 3.69
C ILE A 220 11.21 19.85 2.68
N LEU A 221 10.73 19.12 1.68
CA LEU A 221 11.56 18.55 0.62
C LEU A 221 11.68 19.54 -0.54
N ALA A 222 12.91 19.90 -0.92
CA ALA A 222 13.17 20.65 -2.15
C ALA A 222 14.30 19.95 -2.92
N ASN A 223 14.01 19.46 -4.11
CA ASN A 223 14.94 18.71 -4.96
C ASN A 223 14.48 18.79 -6.40
N LYS A 224 15.08 18.03 -7.33
CA LYS A 224 14.74 18.07 -8.77
C LYS A 224 13.30 17.67 -9.15
N TYR A 225 12.50 17.21 -8.18
CA TYR A 225 11.10 16.84 -8.33
C TYR A 225 10.15 17.69 -7.47
N THR A 226 10.67 18.51 -6.55
CA THR A 226 9.87 19.31 -5.60
C THR A 226 10.42 20.72 -5.45
N TYR A 227 9.56 21.74 -5.55
CA TYR A 227 10.00 23.13 -5.57
C TYR A 227 9.25 24.04 -4.60
N LEU A 228 9.99 25.03 -4.09
CA LEU A 228 9.49 26.13 -3.29
C LEU A 228 9.03 27.30 -4.17
N ASP A 229 8.01 28.01 -3.69
CA ASP A 229 7.55 29.25 -4.32
C ASP A 229 8.64 30.32 -4.33
N ALA A 230 8.61 31.21 -5.32
CA ALA A 230 9.57 32.30 -5.44
C ALA A 230 9.55 33.28 -4.26
N ASN A 231 8.41 33.39 -3.57
CA ASN A 231 8.23 34.25 -2.40
C ASN A 231 8.45 33.51 -1.07
N TYR A 232 8.69 32.19 -1.09
CA TYR A 232 8.93 31.46 0.14
C TYR A 232 10.23 31.90 0.81
N LYS A 233 10.10 32.35 2.05
CA LYS A 233 11.19 32.71 2.96
C LYS A 233 10.77 32.32 4.39
N PRO A 234 11.60 31.57 5.13
CA PRO A 234 11.33 31.30 6.54
C PRO A 234 11.28 32.60 7.35
N ASP A 235 10.33 32.69 8.28
CA ASP A 235 10.10 33.85 9.13
C ASP A 235 10.99 33.87 10.39
N ASP A 236 11.68 32.77 10.68
CA ASP A 236 12.49 32.53 11.87
C ASP A 236 14.01 32.46 11.58
N LEU A 237 14.46 33.08 10.48
CA LEU A 237 15.88 33.16 10.15
C LEU A 237 16.67 33.98 11.17
N VAL A 238 17.82 33.46 11.56
CA VAL A 238 18.76 34.06 12.51
C VAL A 238 20.19 33.95 12.01
N THR A 239 21.06 34.87 12.42
CA THR A 239 22.47 34.91 12.00
C THR A 239 23.36 33.93 12.79
N VAL A 240 24.28 33.28 12.11
CA VAL A 240 25.32 32.35 12.59
C VAL A 240 26.66 32.76 12.00
N GLU A 241 27.73 32.66 12.80
CA GLU A 241 29.09 33.09 12.43
C GLU A 241 29.18 34.54 11.90
N GLY A 242 28.22 35.40 12.24
CA GLY A 242 28.21 36.82 11.89
C GLY A 242 27.70 37.15 10.48
N GLU A 243 27.52 36.16 9.60
CA GLU A 243 27.12 36.39 8.21
C GLU A 243 26.07 35.42 7.64
N PHE A 244 26.02 34.18 8.13
CA PHE A 244 25.14 33.15 7.57
C PHE A 244 23.76 33.17 8.23
N MET A 245 22.69 33.09 7.44
CA MET A 245 21.33 32.97 7.96
C MET A 245 20.88 31.51 7.93
N VAL A 246 20.30 31.02 9.02
CA VAL A 246 19.65 29.70 9.11
C VAL A 246 18.36 29.82 9.93
N ARG A 247 17.47 28.84 9.88
CA ARG A 247 16.33 28.80 10.81
C ARG A 247 16.83 28.67 12.25
N LYS A 248 16.06 29.21 13.20
CA LYS A 248 16.43 29.23 14.63
C LYS A 248 16.84 27.87 15.18
N GLU A 249 16.10 26.82 14.85
CA GLU A 249 16.38 25.43 15.27
C GLU A 249 17.72 24.91 14.75
N VAL A 250 18.05 25.26 13.49
CA VAL A 250 19.31 24.86 12.85
C VAL A 250 20.49 25.52 13.54
N ARG A 251 20.39 26.80 13.90
CA ARG A 251 21.42 27.47 14.72
C ARG A 251 21.62 26.74 16.04
N ASP A 252 20.54 26.49 16.77
CA ASP A 252 20.63 25.92 18.11
C ASP A 252 21.21 24.50 18.06
N ALA A 253 20.86 23.71 17.04
CA ALA A 253 21.43 22.40 16.78
C ALA A 253 22.90 22.47 16.36
N TYR A 254 23.24 23.35 15.42
CA TYR A 254 24.60 23.55 14.93
C TYR A 254 25.55 23.98 16.04
N GLN A 255 25.12 24.90 16.92
CA GLN A 255 25.94 25.34 18.05
C GLN A 255 26.26 24.20 19.02
N LYS A 256 25.28 23.34 19.33
CA LYS A 256 25.50 22.15 20.18
C LYS A 256 26.46 21.17 19.51
N MET A 257 26.25 20.87 18.23
CA MET A 257 27.09 19.98 17.44
C MET A 257 28.54 20.49 17.37
N SER A 258 28.73 21.76 17.03
CA SER A 258 30.05 22.41 16.95
C SER A 258 30.73 22.51 18.31
N GLN A 259 29.99 22.75 19.39
CA GLN A 259 30.53 22.78 20.75
C GLN A 259 31.04 21.39 21.16
N GLN A 260 30.30 20.32 20.88
CA GLN A 260 30.76 18.96 21.16
C GLN A 260 32.02 18.61 20.36
N ALA A 261 32.01 18.85 19.06
CA ALA A 261 33.18 18.61 18.20
C ALA A 261 34.42 19.39 18.71
N THR A 262 34.23 20.64 19.16
CA THR A 262 35.31 21.46 19.73
C THR A 262 35.91 20.86 21.00
N GLN A 263 35.09 20.26 21.86
CA GLN A 263 35.58 19.57 23.07
C GLN A 263 36.46 18.36 22.73
N GLU A 264 36.27 17.78 21.54
CA GLU A 264 37.05 16.67 20.99
C GLU A 264 38.22 17.14 20.10
N GLY A 265 38.50 18.45 20.07
CA GLY A 265 39.61 19.03 19.31
C GLY A 265 39.35 19.23 17.82
N LEU A 266 38.09 19.11 17.39
CA LEU A 266 37.64 19.28 16.01
C LEU A 266 37.00 20.66 15.80
N SER A 267 37.00 21.19 14.58
CA SER A 267 36.40 22.50 14.31
C SER A 267 35.75 22.58 12.93
N PHE A 268 34.46 22.91 12.93
CA PHE A 268 33.71 23.19 11.71
C PHE A 268 33.81 24.67 11.32
N HIS A 269 33.65 24.92 10.02
CA HIS A 269 33.51 26.25 9.44
C HIS A 269 32.35 26.24 8.45
N MET A 270 31.40 27.16 8.64
CA MET A 270 30.29 27.33 7.71
C MET A 270 30.75 28.12 6.47
N ASN A 271 30.36 27.64 5.29
CA ASN A 271 30.67 28.25 4.00
C ASN A 271 29.41 28.77 3.28
N SER A 272 28.26 28.14 3.52
CA SER A 272 26.97 28.56 2.96
C SER A 272 25.81 28.10 3.84
N ALA A 273 24.69 28.79 3.71
CA ALA A 273 23.47 28.55 4.49
C ALA A 273 22.24 29.01 3.69
N TYR A 274 21.29 29.73 4.30
CA TYR A 274 20.11 30.24 3.59
C TYR A 274 20.49 31.03 2.33
N ARG A 275 19.84 30.68 1.23
CA ARG A 275 19.95 31.38 -0.05
C ARG A 275 18.55 31.69 -0.57
N SER A 276 18.28 32.97 -0.82
CA SER A 276 16.99 33.39 -1.37
C SER A 276 16.75 32.83 -2.77
N TYR A 277 15.49 32.78 -3.20
CA TYR A 277 15.14 32.41 -4.57
C TYR A 277 15.90 33.26 -5.60
N GLN A 278 15.95 34.59 -5.40
CA GLN A 278 16.59 35.54 -6.30
C GLN A 278 18.11 35.31 -6.38
N SER A 279 18.74 35.04 -5.24
CA SER A 279 20.17 34.69 -5.20
C SER A 279 20.45 33.36 -5.90
N GLN A 280 19.59 32.34 -5.71
CA GLN A 280 19.72 31.06 -6.43
C GLN A 280 19.50 31.23 -7.93
N GLN A 281 18.62 32.15 -8.35
CA GLN A 281 18.42 32.48 -9.75
C GLN A 281 19.70 33.06 -10.38
N GLN A 282 20.39 33.96 -9.68
CA GLN A 282 21.68 34.52 -10.16
C GLN A 282 22.73 33.41 -10.34
N VAL A 283 22.92 32.57 -9.31
CA VAL A 283 23.84 31.41 -9.38
C VAL A 283 23.50 30.50 -10.56
N TYR A 284 22.24 30.15 -10.74
CA TYR A 284 21.83 29.28 -11.85
C TYR A 284 22.09 29.94 -13.23
N GLN A 285 21.85 31.25 -13.35
CA GLN A 285 22.09 31.98 -14.60
C GLN A 285 23.58 32.08 -14.93
N GLU A 286 24.46 32.25 -13.95
CA GLU A 286 25.91 32.24 -14.16
C GLU A 286 26.36 30.92 -14.80
N TYR A 287 26.00 29.78 -14.20
CA TYR A 287 26.30 28.45 -14.75
C TYR A 287 25.71 28.26 -16.15
N LYS A 288 24.48 28.73 -16.38
CA LYS A 288 23.80 28.60 -17.67
C LYS A 288 24.46 29.45 -18.75
N GLN A 289 24.91 30.66 -18.42
CA GLN A 289 25.60 31.55 -19.35
C GLN A 289 26.99 31.03 -19.70
N GLU A 290 27.72 30.49 -18.73
CA GLU A 290 29.07 29.98 -18.93
C GLU A 290 29.13 28.67 -19.71
N SER A 291 28.21 27.73 -19.41
CA SER A 291 28.33 26.33 -19.86
C SER A 291 27.05 25.72 -20.43
N GLY A 292 25.99 26.51 -20.56
CA GLY A 292 24.70 26.07 -21.11
C GLY A 292 23.79 25.36 -20.11
N GLN A 293 22.54 25.14 -20.51
CA GLN A 293 21.49 24.66 -19.61
C GLN A 293 21.72 23.24 -19.08
N ALA A 294 22.18 22.31 -19.92
CA ALA A 294 22.42 20.93 -19.50
C ALA A 294 23.51 20.85 -18.42
N TYR A 295 24.54 21.71 -18.52
CA TYR A 295 25.56 21.85 -17.49
C TYR A 295 24.98 22.48 -16.22
N ALA A 296 24.23 23.58 -16.35
CA ALA A 296 23.59 24.24 -15.20
C ALA A 296 22.65 23.29 -14.44
N ASP A 297 21.79 22.54 -15.13
CA ASP A 297 20.86 21.57 -14.51
C ASP A 297 21.58 20.40 -13.81
N LYS A 298 22.84 20.15 -14.16
CA LYS A 298 23.69 19.12 -13.53
C LYS A 298 24.39 19.63 -12.27
N TYR A 299 24.87 20.88 -12.27
CA TYR A 299 25.74 21.41 -11.20
C TYR A 299 25.10 22.47 -10.31
N ALA A 300 23.96 23.03 -10.71
CA ALA A 300 23.24 24.04 -9.95
C ALA A 300 21.74 23.70 -9.87
N SER A 301 21.15 23.87 -8.70
CA SER A 301 19.69 23.81 -8.56
C SER A 301 19.03 24.96 -9.32
N ARG A 302 17.95 24.67 -10.04
CA ARG A 302 17.03 25.73 -10.51
C ARG A 302 16.49 26.52 -9.30
N PRO A 303 16.19 27.82 -9.46
CA PRO A 303 15.61 28.59 -8.35
C PRO A 303 14.27 27.98 -7.93
N GLY A 304 14.05 27.83 -6.62
CA GLY A 304 12.95 27.06 -6.04
C GLY A 304 13.29 25.61 -5.70
N TYR A 305 14.30 25.03 -6.36
CA TYR A 305 14.69 23.61 -6.20
C TYR A 305 15.89 23.41 -5.26
N SER A 306 16.38 24.48 -4.63
CA SER A 306 17.52 24.41 -3.70
C SER A 306 17.04 24.32 -2.26
N GLU A 307 17.53 23.33 -1.51
CA GLU A 307 17.24 23.24 -0.07
C GLU A 307 17.81 24.40 0.73
N HIS A 308 18.80 25.15 0.23
CA HIS A 308 19.23 26.38 0.90
C HIS A 308 18.10 27.40 1.06
N GLN A 309 17.09 27.40 0.19
CA GLN A 309 15.94 28.30 0.34
C GLN A 309 15.07 27.94 1.56
N THR A 310 15.16 26.70 2.08
CA THR A 310 14.48 26.30 3.32
C THR A 310 15.09 26.92 4.58
N GLY A 311 16.34 27.37 4.53
CA GLY A 311 17.12 27.75 5.70
C GLY A 311 17.48 26.57 6.62
N LEU A 312 17.26 25.32 6.18
CA LEU A 312 17.56 24.07 6.89
C LEU A 312 18.84 23.40 6.42
N ALA A 313 19.44 23.87 5.34
CA ALA A 313 20.69 23.35 4.79
C ALA A 313 21.88 24.25 5.14
N ILE A 314 23.01 23.62 5.48
CA ILE A 314 24.30 24.27 5.74
C ILE A 314 25.40 23.56 4.97
N ASP A 315 26.34 24.34 4.44
CA ASP A 315 27.58 23.83 3.88
C ASP A 315 28.70 24.04 4.89
N ILE A 316 29.30 22.95 5.37
CA ILE A 316 30.35 23.00 6.39
C ILE A 316 31.62 22.28 5.91
N THR A 317 32.77 22.86 6.24
CA THR A 317 34.09 22.26 6.05
C THR A 317 34.95 22.52 7.29
N THR A 318 36.27 22.53 7.14
CA THR A 318 37.22 23.09 8.11
C THR A 318 37.86 24.35 7.52
N ARG A 319 38.49 25.18 8.35
CA ARG A 319 39.29 26.33 7.86
C ARG A 319 40.50 25.91 7.01
N ARG A 320 40.91 24.64 7.07
CA ARG A 320 42.12 24.14 6.42
C ARG A 320 41.84 23.47 5.07
N VAL A 321 40.60 23.01 4.85
CA VAL A 321 40.25 22.13 3.73
C VAL A 321 39.03 22.67 2.99
N ARG A 322 39.09 22.59 1.66
CA ARG A 322 37.99 23.00 0.76
C ARG A 322 37.00 21.84 0.56
N PHE A 323 35.80 22.17 0.08
CA PHE A 323 34.69 21.25 -0.19
C PHE A 323 35.09 19.85 -0.69
N ASN A 324 35.82 19.75 -1.81
CA ASN A 324 36.13 18.47 -2.47
C ASN A 324 37.06 17.53 -1.71
N SER A 325 37.72 17.99 -0.65
CA SER A 325 38.62 17.16 0.17
C SER A 325 38.13 17.04 1.62
N PHE A 326 36.92 17.54 1.90
CA PHE A 326 36.39 17.55 3.26
C PHE A 326 36.18 16.13 3.81
N ASP A 327 35.86 15.16 2.96
CA ASP A 327 35.65 13.77 3.35
C ASP A 327 36.90 13.01 3.78
N GLU A 328 38.08 13.60 3.58
CA GLU A 328 39.36 13.08 4.06
C GLU A 328 39.67 13.51 5.51
N THR A 329 38.86 14.40 6.10
CA THR A 329 39.11 15.00 7.41
C THR A 329 38.55 14.17 8.58
N GLU A 330 39.09 14.39 9.78
CA GLU A 330 38.54 13.80 11.01
C GLU A 330 37.17 14.42 11.36
N GLU A 331 36.95 15.69 11.02
CA GLU A 331 35.67 16.38 11.15
C GLU A 331 34.56 15.69 10.36
N TYR A 332 34.82 15.29 9.11
CA TYR A 332 33.84 14.56 8.32
C TYR A 332 33.55 13.18 8.92
N LYS A 333 34.58 12.43 9.34
CA LYS A 333 34.40 11.13 10.01
C LYS A 333 33.54 11.27 11.27
N TRP A 334 33.77 12.33 12.05
CA TRP A 334 32.99 12.64 13.23
C TRP A 334 31.53 12.95 12.87
N LEU A 335 31.28 13.76 11.83
CA LEU A 335 29.92 14.05 11.36
C LEU A 335 29.19 12.79 10.87
N GLN A 336 29.89 11.87 10.20
CA GLN A 336 29.29 10.60 9.78
C GLN A 336 28.81 9.76 10.98
N ALA A 337 29.47 9.88 12.13
CA ALA A 337 29.06 9.21 13.36
C ALA A 337 27.97 10.00 14.10
N HIS A 338 28.12 11.31 14.27
CA HIS A 338 27.39 12.08 15.28
C HIS A 338 26.37 13.09 14.74
N ALA A 339 26.43 13.48 13.46
CA ALA A 339 25.55 14.56 12.94
C ALA A 339 24.05 14.28 13.20
N HIS A 340 23.64 13.02 13.09
CA HIS A 340 22.27 12.59 13.31
C HIS A 340 21.76 12.83 14.75
N GLU A 341 22.65 12.76 15.75
CA GLU A 341 22.34 13.03 17.16
C GLU A 341 21.91 14.48 17.38
N TYR A 342 22.34 15.37 16.48
CA TYR A 342 22.00 16.79 16.46
C TYR A 342 20.94 17.12 15.40
N GLY A 343 20.37 16.12 14.71
CA GLY A 343 19.32 16.32 13.71
C GLY A 343 19.80 16.65 12.30
N PHE A 344 21.09 16.50 12.01
CA PHE A 344 21.65 16.69 10.68
C PHE A 344 21.89 15.37 9.96
N ILE A 345 21.69 15.38 8.64
CA ILE A 345 22.05 14.27 7.74
C ILE A 345 23.05 14.76 6.69
N LEU A 346 23.94 13.86 6.24
CA LEU A 346 24.65 14.06 4.98
C LEU A 346 23.61 13.96 3.87
N ARG A 347 23.32 15.08 3.22
CA ARG A 347 22.15 15.20 2.35
C ARG A 347 22.35 14.54 0.98
N PHE A 348 23.58 14.55 0.48
CA PHE A 348 23.94 13.97 -0.82
C PHE A 348 25.11 12.97 -0.67
N PRO A 349 24.84 11.73 -0.24
CA PRO A 349 25.85 10.69 -0.06
C PRO A 349 26.31 10.08 -1.41
N LYS A 350 27.52 9.53 -1.40
CA LYS A 350 28.14 8.88 -2.56
C LYS A 350 27.39 7.63 -2.99
N GLY A 351 27.17 7.47 -4.29
CA GLY A 351 26.51 6.31 -4.89
C GLY A 351 24.99 6.37 -4.89
N LEU A 352 24.37 7.41 -4.32
CA LEU A 352 22.91 7.62 -4.32
C LEU A 352 22.48 8.81 -5.19
N GLU A 353 23.34 9.23 -6.13
CA GLU A 353 23.12 10.40 -7.00
C GLU A 353 21.88 10.23 -7.90
N LYS A 354 21.55 8.99 -8.27
CA LYS A 354 20.33 8.69 -9.03
C LYS A 354 19.07 9.03 -8.23
N ILE A 355 19.08 8.79 -6.91
CA ILE A 355 17.93 9.03 -6.03
C ILE A 355 17.84 10.52 -5.68
N THR A 356 18.95 11.12 -5.21
CA THR A 356 18.96 12.52 -4.77
C THR A 356 18.87 13.50 -5.94
N GLY A 357 19.39 13.11 -7.10
CA GLY A 357 19.56 14.00 -8.25
C GLY A 357 20.81 14.89 -8.20
N TYR A 358 21.61 14.79 -7.14
CA TYR A 358 22.81 15.60 -6.91
C TYR A 358 24.05 14.70 -6.82
N ASN A 359 25.20 15.25 -7.20
CA ASN A 359 26.46 14.55 -6.99
C ASN A 359 26.74 14.40 -5.48
N TYR A 360 27.68 13.54 -5.14
CA TYR A 360 28.19 13.47 -3.77
C TYR A 360 28.73 14.83 -3.29
N GLU A 361 28.21 15.30 -2.16
CA GLU A 361 28.61 16.57 -1.54
C GLU A 361 28.90 16.35 -0.05
N PRO A 362 30.13 15.98 0.34
CA PRO A 362 30.47 15.67 1.73
C PRO A 362 30.31 16.85 2.70
N TRP A 363 30.20 18.07 2.17
CA TRP A 363 30.03 19.30 2.96
C TRP A 363 28.57 19.68 3.19
N HIS A 364 27.62 19.10 2.45
CA HIS A 364 26.22 19.55 2.44
C HIS A 364 25.39 18.78 3.49
N TYR A 365 25.02 19.47 4.57
CA TYR A 365 24.25 18.90 5.66
C TYR A 365 22.87 19.53 5.75
N ARG A 366 21.86 18.68 5.89
CA ARG A 366 20.45 19.07 6.00
C ARG A 366 19.94 18.78 7.40
N TYR A 367 19.33 19.77 8.04
CA TYR A 367 18.61 19.59 9.29
C TYR A 367 17.20 19.06 9.04
N VAL A 368 16.85 17.94 9.69
CA VAL A 368 15.53 17.29 9.62
C VAL A 368 14.95 16.99 11.00
N GLY A 369 15.62 17.43 12.06
CA GLY A 369 15.32 17.03 13.44
C GLY A 369 15.92 15.68 13.82
N VAL A 370 16.12 15.46 15.13
CA VAL A 370 16.86 14.29 15.66
C VAL A 370 16.20 12.97 15.31
N GLU A 371 14.87 12.89 15.40
CA GLU A 371 14.13 11.65 15.12
C GLU A 371 14.30 11.21 13.66
N ALA A 372 14.03 12.12 12.71
CA ALA A 372 14.17 11.82 11.28
C ALA A 372 15.62 11.53 10.91
N ALA A 373 16.58 12.32 11.40
CA ALA A 373 18.00 12.12 11.11
C ALA A 373 18.51 10.78 11.63
N THR A 374 18.09 10.38 12.83
CA THR A 374 18.44 9.09 13.42
C THR A 374 17.88 7.95 12.60
N LYS A 375 16.62 8.04 12.18
CA LYS A 375 15.99 7.01 11.35
C LYS A 375 16.65 6.89 9.97
N ILE A 376 16.96 8.02 9.33
CA ILE A 376 17.71 8.08 8.08
C ILE A 376 19.06 7.39 8.21
N LYS A 377 19.80 7.68 9.30
CA LYS A 377 21.10 7.06 9.57
C LYS A 377 20.99 5.55 9.80
N GLN A 378 20.01 5.10 10.60
CA GLN A 378 19.83 3.69 10.95
C GLN A 378 19.40 2.83 9.75
N GLU A 379 18.55 3.37 8.88
CA GLU A 379 18.08 2.66 7.69
C GLU A 379 19.01 2.84 6.48
N ASN A 380 20.02 3.72 6.59
CA ASN A 380 20.96 4.04 5.52
C ASN A 380 20.26 4.45 4.21
N ILE A 381 19.32 5.38 4.34
CA ILE A 381 18.49 5.91 3.25
C ILE A 381 18.76 7.40 3.01
N THR A 382 18.29 7.94 1.89
CA THR A 382 18.30 9.38 1.59
C THR A 382 17.10 10.10 2.22
N PHE A 383 17.10 11.43 2.15
CA PHE A 383 15.95 12.21 2.58
C PHE A 383 14.72 11.98 1.68
N GLU A 384 14.92 11.82 0.36
CA GLU A 384 13.86 11.46 -0.58
C GLU A 384 13.14 10.17 -0.18
N GLU A 385 13.93 9.14 0.16
CA GLU A 385 13.41 7.85 0.58
C GLU A 385 12.68 7.95 1.91
N TYR A 386 13.26 8.64 2.90
CA TYR A 386 12.59 8.88 4.17
C TYR A 386 11.25 9.61 3.98
N TYR A 387 11.24 10.65 3.13
CA TYR A 387 10.05 11.42 2.82
C TYR A 387 8.97 10.53 2.18
N ALA A 388 9.35 9.72 1.19
CA ALA A 388 8.43 8.79 0.54
C ALA A 388 7.93 7.66 1.47
N PHE A 389 8.77 7.21 2.40
CA PHE A 389 8.44 6.08 3.26
C PHE A 389 7.71 6.48 4.53
N TYR A 390 7.83 7.71 5.02
CA TYR A 390 7.36 8.10 6.35
C TYR A 390 6.60 9.42 6.42
N VAL A 391 6.69 10.27 5.40
CA VAL A 391 6.02 11.59 5.39
C VAL A 391 4.84 11.58 4.44
N ASN A 392 5.04 11.12 3.20
CA ASN A 392 4.05 11.14 2.13
C ASN A 392 3.56 9.71 1.78
N GLN A 393 2.84 9.09 2.72
CA GLN A 393 2.21 7.76 2.54
C GLN A 393 0.77 7.84 2.04
#